data_AF-A0A738CPU5-F1
#
_entry.id   AF-A0A738CPU5-F1
#
_cell.length_a   1.000
_cell.length_b   1.000
_cell.length_c   1.000
_cell.angle_alpha   90.00
_cell.angle_beta   90.00
_cell.angle_gamma   90.00
#
_symmetry.space_group_name_H-M   'P 1'
#
loop_
_entity.id
_entity.type
_entity.pdbx_description
1 polymer ?
#
loop_
_entity_poly.entity_id
_entity_poly.type
_entity_poly.pdbx_seq_one_letter_code
_entity_poly.pdbx_strand_id
1 'polypeptide(L)' 'MMPVPPQHTLKAKKLMGVVHRLQQIMVNENLTPAELVGCAEIVRDNYGRLYDISNPKIEAFTPARGPIIPPPRRP' A
#
# COMPACT_ATOMS: atom_id res chain seq x y z
N MET A 1 22.66 -39.91 17.84
CA MET A 1 22.29 -38.49 17.72
C MET A 1 21.02 -38.43 16.88
N MET A 2 19.84 -38.18 17.46
CA MET A 2 18.62 -38.04 16.66
C MET A 2 18.60 -36.65 16.00
N PRO A 3 18.26 -36.51 14.71
CA PRO A 3 18.15 -35.20 14.09
C PRO A 3 16.97 -34.47 14.72
N VAL A 4 17.26 -33.35 15.40
CA VAL A 4 16.24 -32.39 15.84
C VAL A 4 15.49 -31.93 14.59
N PRO A 5 14.15 -32.11 14.52
CA PRO A 5 13.37 -31.57 13.41
C PRO A 5 13.64 -30.07 13.38
N PRO A 6 13.95 -29.47 12.21
CA PRO A 6 14.13 -28.04 12.14
C PRO A 6 12.86 -27.40 12.69
N GLN A 7 13.01 -26.68 13.80
CA GLN A 7 11.91 -25.96 14.44
C GLN A 7 11.59 -24.77 13.55
N HIS A 8 10.96 -25.04 12.40
CA HIS A 8 10.32 -24.03 11.60
C HIS A 8 9.20 -23.48 12.47
N THR A 9 9.52 -22.38 13.15
CA THR A 9 8.58 -21.57 13.93
C THR A 9 7.30 -21.37 13.10
N LEU A 10 6.14 -21.27 13.74
CA LEU A 10 4.86 -21.09 13.04
C LEU A 10 4.90 -19.99 11.96
N LYS A 11 5.72 -18.95 12.19
CA LYS A 11 6.02 -17.88 11.25
C LYS A 11 6.73 -18.38 9.98
N ALA A 12 7.73 -19.25 10.12
CA ALA A 12 8.44 -19.85 8.98
C ALA A 12 7.53 -20.78 8.16
N LYS A 13 6.64 -21.55 8.80
CA LYS A 13 5.67 -22.40 8.07
C LYS A 13 4.69 -21.56 7.25
N LYS A 14 4.18 -20.46 7.82
CA LYS A 14 3.31 -19.52 7.09
C LYS A 14 4.04 -18.87 5.92
N LEU A 15 5.26 -18.42 6.13
CA LEU A 15 6.08 -17.82 5.06
C LEU A 15 6.30 -18.82 3.92
N MET A 16 6.67 -20.07 4.22
CA MET A 16 6.84 -21.11 3.22
C MET A 16 5.55 -21.40 2.44
N GLY A 17 4.40 -21.42 3.12
CA GLY A 17 3.10 -21.59 2.46
C GLY A 17 2.76 -20.43 1.51
N VAL A 18 3.10 -19.20 1.89
CA VAL A 18 2.91 -18.03 1.02
C VAL A 18 3.87 -18.07 -0.17
N VAL A 19 5.15 -18.41 0.06
CA VAL A 19 6.16 -18.54 -1.02
C VAL A 19 5.73 -19.61 -2.02
N HIS A 20 5.26 -20.76 -1.56
CA HIS A 20 4.77 -21.82 -2.44
C HIS A 20 3.58 -21.35 -3.29
N ARG A 21 2.62 -20.62 -2.70
CA ARG A 21 1.49 -20.06 -3.44
C ARG A 21 1.94 -19.03 -4.48
N LEU A 22 2.92 -18.19 -4.16
CA LEU A 22 3.49 -17.25 -5.12
C LEU A 22 4.18 -17.97 -6.28
N GLN A 23 4.94 -19.03 -6.00
CA GLN A 23 5.56 -19.86 -7.03
C GLN A 23 4.52 -20.50 -7.95
N GLN A 24 3.40 -20.98 -7.41
CA GLN A 24 2.31 -21.52 -8.22
C GLN A 24 1.68 -20.45 -9.12
N ILE A 25 1.47 -19.23 -8.63
CA ILE A 25 0.97 -18.11 -9.44
C ILE A 25 1.97 -17.78 -10.56
N MET A 26 3.27 -17.73 -10.24
CA MET A 26 4.31 -17.48 -11.24
C MET A 26 4.28 -18.51 -12.37
N VAL A 27 4.14 -19.79 -12.03
CA VAL A 27 4.07 -20.87 -13.02
C VAL A 27 2.76 -20.80 -13.83
N ASN A 28 1.63 -20.53 -13.19
CA ASN A 28 0.33 -20.52 -13.86
C ASN A 28 0.17 -19.35 -14.85
N GLU A 29 0.70 -18.18 -14.50
CA GLU A 29 0.61 -16.97 -15.31
C GLU A 29 1.84 -16.77 -16.22
N ASN A 30 2.77 -17.73 -16.24
CA ASN A 30 4.08 -17.62 -16.92
C ASN A 30 4.86 -16.34 -16.55
N LEU A 31 4.75 -15.91 -15.29
CA LEU A 31 5.40 -14.69 -14.80
C LEU A 31 6.82 -15.00 -14.34
N THR A 32 7.76 -14.16 -14.76
CA THR A 32 9.10 -14.14 -14.18
C THR A 32 9.07 -13.57 -12.77
N PRO A 33 10.09 -13.87 -11.92
CA PRO A 33 10.18 -13.26 -10.59
C PRO A 33 10.16 -11.73 -10.62
N ALA A 34 10.75 -11.12 -11.65
CA ALA A 34 10.77 -9.67 -11.82
C ALA A 34 9.38 -9.11 -12.14
N GLU A 35 8.61 -9.76 -13.00
CA GLU A 35 7.24 -9.35 -13.32
C GLU A 35 6.31 -9.50 -12.12
N LEU A 36 6.45 -10.57 -11.34
CA LEU A 36 5.68 -10.74 -10.10
C LEU A 36 5.93 -9.58 -9.12
N VAL A 37 7.18 -9.13 -8.99
CA VAL A 37 7.54 -7.95 -8.17
C VAL A 37 6.87 -6.70 -8.75
N GLY A 38 6.93 -6.49 -10.07
CA GLY A 38 6.24 -5.38 -10.72
C GLY A 38 4.72 -5.39 -10.50
N CYS A 39 4.07 -6.56 -10.57
CA CYS A 39 2.66 -6.70 -10.24
C CYS A 39 2.37 -6.33 -8.77
N ALA A 40 3.24 -6.75 -7.83
CA ALA A 40 3.09 -6.41 -6.43
C ALA A 40 3.27 -4.90 -6.17
N GLU A 41 4.17 -4.24 -6.89
CA GLU A 41 4.36 -2.78 -6.83
C GLU A 41 3.12 -2.04 -7.34
N ILE A 42 2.56 -2.46 -8.48
CA ILE A 42 1.32 -1.87 -9.01
C ILE A 42 0.17 -2.03 -8.00
N VAL A 43 0.03 -3.21 -7.39
CA VAL A 43 -1.00 -3.45 -6.35
C VAL A 43 -0.77 -2.56 -5.13
N ARG A 44 0.48 -2.42 -4.66
CA ARG A 44 0.84 -1.53 -3.55
C ARG A 44 0.51 -0.07 -3.88
N ASP A 45 0.86 0.39 -5.07
CA ASP A 45 0.67 1.77 -5.49
C ASP A 45 -0.83 2.08 -5.68
N ASN A 46 -1.61 1.15 -6.22
CA ASN A 46 -3.07 1.25 -6.28
C ASN A 46 -3.70 1.29 -4.88
N TYR A 47 -3.20 0.47 -3.94
CA TYR A 47 -3.63 0.51 -2.56
C TYR A 47 -3.33 1.90 -1.95
N GLY A 48 -2.09 2.39 -2.08
CA GLY A 48 -1.69 3.70 -1.59
C GLY A 48 -2.54 4.85 -2.15
N ARG A 49 -2.84 4.84 -3.45
CA ARG A 49 -3.73 5.82 -4.09
C ARG A 49 -5.17 5.72 -3.59
N LEU A 50 -5.66 4.52 -3.30
CA LEU A 50 -6.98 4.34 -2.69
C LEU A 50 -7.05 4.95 -1.28
N TYR A 51 -5.98 4.81 -0.48
CA TYR A 51 -5.89 5.47 0.83
C TYR A 51 -5.70 6.98 0.75
N ASP A 52 -4.99 7.48 -0.27
CA ASP A 52 -4.84 8.92 -0.52
C ASP A 52 -6.19 9.56 -0.94
N ILE A 53 -6.99 8.86 -1.75
CA ILE A 53 -8.35 9.31 -2.12
C ILE A 53 -9.34 9.16 -0.95
N SER A 54 -9.22 8.11 -0.14
CA SER A 54 -10.09 7.86 1.02
C SER A 54 -9.77 8.76 2.21
N ASN A 55 -8.60 9.38 2.22
CA ASN A 55 -8.21 10.42 3.16
C ASN A 55 -7.94 11.71 2.37
N PRO A 56 -8.99 12.38 1.84
CA PRO A 56 -8.79 13.72 1.32
C PRO A 56 -8.24 14.52 2.50
N LYS A 57 -6.95 14.85 2.46
CA LYS A 57 -6.44 15.94 3.26
C LYS A 57 -7.30 17.11 2.84
N ILE A 58 -8.28 17.44 3.69
CA ILE A 58 -8.94 18.73 3.70
C ILE A 58 -7.82 19.69 4.08
N GLU A 59 -6.95 19.98 3.12
CA GLU A 59 -6.20 21.22 3.12
C GLU A 59 -7.30 22.25 2.93
N ALA A 60 -7.88 22.65 4.05
CA ALA A 60 -8.73 23.81 4.13
C ALA A 60 -7.90 24.91 3.49
N PHE A 61 -8.23 25.27 2.25
CA PHE A 61 -7.78 26.49 1.64
C PHE A 61 -8.14 27.58 2.64
N THR A 62 -7.15 27.97 3.45
CA THR A 62 -7.24 29.17 4.26
C THR A 62 -7.04 30.27 3.24
N PRO A 63 -8.09 31.02 2.85
CA PRO A 63 -7.85 32.18 2.02
C PRO A 63 -6.90 33.05 2.82
N ALA A 64 -5.74 33.36 2.23
CA ALA A 64 -4.79 34.28 2.80
C ALA A 64 -5.60 35.51 3.24
N ARG A 65 -5.56 35.82 4.56
CA ARG A 65 -6.21 36.99 5.15
C ARG A 65 -5.70 38.24 4.44
N GLY A 66 -6.32 38.60 3.31
CA GLY A 66 -6.27 39.92 2.76
C GLY A 66 -6.96 40.87 3.73
N PRO A 67 -6.54 42.15 3.80
CA PRO A 67 -7.13 43.11 4.71
C PRO A 67 -8.65 43.19 4.47
N ILE A 68 -9.43 42.95 5.51
CA ILE A 68 -10.89 43.07 5.49
C ILE A 68 -11.21 44.55 5.36
N ILE A 69 -11.52 45.02 4.15
CA ILE A 69 -12.07 46.35 3.93
C ILE A 69 -13.57 46.27 4.28
N PRO A 70 -14.05 46.93 5.35
CA PRO A 70 -15.47 46.91 5.66
C PRO A 70 -16.26 47.65 4.57
N PRO A 71 -17.45 47.15 4.17
CA PRO A 71 -18.26 47.80 3.16
C PRO A 71 -18.76 49.17 3.67
N PRO A 72 -18.88 50.18 2.78
CA PRO A 72 -19.29 51.52 3.17
C PRO A 72 -20.73 51.51 3.69
N ARG A 73 -20.95 52.07 4.88
CA ARG A 73 -22.28 52.26 5.45
C ARG A 73 -23.04 53.25 4.56
N ARG A 74 -24.12 52.77 3.93
CA ARG A 74 -25.02 53.60 3.13
C ARG A 74 -25.89 54.45 4.09
N PRO A 75 -26.11 55.76 3.80
CA PRO A 75 -26.93 56.66 4.62
C PRO A 75 -28.43 56.31 4.60
#